data_AF-A0A2K5XK79-F1
#
_entry.id   AF-A0A2K5XK79-F1
#
_cell.length_a   1.000
_cell.length_b   1.000
_cell.length_c   1.000
_cell.angle_alpha   90.00
_cell.angle_beta   90.00
_cell.angle_gamma   90.00
#
_symmetry.space_group_name_H-M   'P 1'
#
loop_
_entity.id
_entity.type
_entity.pdbx_description
1 polymer ?
#
loop_
_entity_poly.entity_id
_entity_poly.type
_entity_poly.pdbx_seq_one_letter_code
_entity_poly.pdbx_strand_id
1 'polypeptide(L)'
;MDFQHRPGGKTGSGGVASSSESNRDRRERLRQLALETIDINKVAPRSGGPWPWCLCVEGPQHHVHPTCRARRAAKEAKEAPAQPAPEKVKVEVKKFVKIGRPGYKVTKQRDSEMGQQSLLFQIDYPEIAEGIMPRHRFMSAYEQRIEPPDRRWQYLLMAAEPYETIAFKVAWLWGPLGPRAP
;
A
#
# COMPACT_ATOMS: atom_id res chain seq x y z
N MET A 1 17.49 -61.87 18.02
CA MET A 1 18.10 -60.57 18.34
C MET A 1 19.24 -60.30 17.38
N ASP A 2 18.98 -59.47 16.38
CA ASP A 2 19.87 -59.12 15.27
C ASP A 2 20.95 -58.10 15.68
N PHE A 3 22.20 -58.38 15.30
CA PHE A 3 23.40 -57.57 15.60
C PHE A 3 23.97 -56.87 14.34
N GLN A 4 23.14 -56.41 13.41
CA GLN A 4 23.59 -55.90 12.10
C GLN A 4 23.80 -54.37 11.98
N HIS A 5 23.66 -53.58 13.05
CA HIS A 5 23.88 -52.12 12.98
C HIS A 5 24.75 -51.58 14.12
N ARG A 6 26.05 -51.88 14.09
CA ARG A 6 27.03 -51.12 14.86
C ARG A 6 28.13 -50.62 13.94
N PRO A 7 28.14 -49.34 13.53
CA PRO A 7 29.28 -48.77 12.81
C PRO A 7 30.47 -48.79 13.76
N GLY A 8 31.39 -49.73 13.53
CA GLY A 8 32.67 -49.81 14.21
C GLY A 8 33.56 -48.66 13.75
N GLY A 9 33.55 -47.56 14.51
CA GLY A 9 34.59 -46.55 14.44
C GLY A 9 35.75 -46.94 15.36
N LYS A 10 36.85 -47.44 14.82
CA LYS A 10 38.12 -47.50 15.54
C LYS A 10 38.57 -46.07 15.82
N THR A 11 38.80 -45.75 17.08
CA THR A 11 39.44 -44.53 17.55
C THR A 11 40.83 -44.38 16.91
N GLY A 12 41.08 -43.24 16.23
CA GLY A 12 42.45 -42.78 15.97
C GLY A 12 42.94 -42.61 14.52
N SER A 13 42.08 -42.58 13.48
CA SER A 13 42.53 -42.19 12.13
C SER A 13 41.73 -40.99 11.60
N GLY A 14 42.23 -39.79 11.86
CA GLY A 14 41.77 -38.56 11.21
C GLY A 14 42.22 -38.54 9.75
N GLY A 15 41.52 -39.30 8.90
CA GLY A 15 41.63 -39.13 7.46
C GLY A 15 41.03 -37.79 7.07
N VAL A 16 41.78 -36.96 6.34
CA VAL A 16 41.24 -35.75 5.72
C VAL A 16 40.07 -36.19 4.83
N ALA A 17 38.86 -35.74 5.17
CA ALA A 17 37.65 -36.12 4.43
C ALA A 17 37.89 -35.90 2.93
N SER A 18 37.71 -36.95 2.14
CA SER A 18 37.89 -36.84 0.69
C SER A 18 36.93 -35.77 0.13
N SER A 19 37.29 -35.16 -1.00
CA SER A 19 36.46 -34.09 -1.60
C SER A 19 35.01 -34.55 -1.86
N SER A 20 34.80 -35.85 -2.07
CA SER A 20 33.48 -36.46 -2.21
C SER A 20 32.70 -36.54 -0.90
N GLU A 21 33.34 -36.85 0.24
CA GLU A 21 32.72 -36.85 1.57
C GLU A 21 32.36 -35.44 2.03
N SER A 22 33.25 -34.47 1.80
CA SER A 22 32.99 -33.06 2.11
C SER A 22 31.83 -32.50 1.29
N ASN A 23 31.70 -32.91 0.03
CA ASN A 23 30.58 -32.52 -0.83
C ASN A 23 29.25 -33.18 -0.42
N ARG A 24 29.29 -34.40 0.12
CA ARG A 24 28.11 -35.08 0.68
C ARG A 24 27.62 -34.37 1.94
N ASP A 25 28.52 -34.09 2.88
CA ASP A 25 28.20 -33.35 4.11
C ASP A 25 27.64 -31.95 3.79
N ARG A 26 28.30 -31.22 2.87
CA ARG A 26 27.81 -29.91 2.41
C ARG A 26 26.40 -29.98 1.82
N ARG A 27 26.10 -31.02 1.04
CA ARG A 27 24.80 -31.22 0.39
C ARG A 27 23.72 -31.62 1.39
N GLU A 28 24.05 -32.42 2.40
CA GLU A 28 23.14 -32.77 3.51
C GLU A 28 22.85 -31.58 4.40
N ARG A 29 23.88 -30.78 4.71
CA ARG A 29 23.74 -29.56 5.50
C ARG A 29 22.91 -28.48 4.81
N LEU A 30 23.08 -28.31 3.50
CA LEU A 30 22.22 -27.44 2.69
C LEU A 30 20.77 -27.94 2.61
N ARG A 31 20.55 -29.27 2.60
CA ARG A 31 19.20 -29.86 2.69
C ARG A 31 18.54 -29.57 4.03
N GLN A 32 19.29 -29.68 5.13
CA GLN A 32 18.79 -29.38 6.48
C GLN A 32 18.41 -27.89 6.61
N LEU A 33 19.29 -26.98 6.16
CA LEU A 33 19.00 -25.54 6.16
C LEU A 33 17.78 -25.18 5.29
N ALA A 34 17.60 -25.86 4.15
CA ALA A 34 16.43 -25.69 3.29
C ALA A 34 15.13 -26.20 3.94
N LEU A 35 15.19 -27.31 4.69
CA LEU A 35 14.03 -27.82 5.44
C LEU A 35 13.68 -26.94 6.64
N GLU A 36 14.68 -26.34 7.30
CA GLU A 36 14.49 -25.43 8.43
C GLU A 36 13.91 -24.07 8.00
N THR A 37 14.13 -23.66 6.75
CA THR A 37 13.62 -22.40 6.18
C THR A 37 12.27 -22.52 5.49
N ILE A 38 11.75 -23.75 5.27
CA ILE A 38 10.45 -23.98 4.65
C ILE A 38 9.42 -24.34 5.74
N ASP A 39 8.54 -23.38 6.03
CA ASP A 39 7.34 -23.57 6.83
C ASP A 39 6.39 -24.57 6.12
N ILE A 40 6.38 -25.82 6.58
CA ILE A 40 5.74 -26.98 5.92
C ILE A 40 4.20 -26.85 5.88
N ASN A 41 3.61 -25.96 6.69
CA ASN A 41 2.17 -25.65 6.65
C ASN A 41 1.79 -24.62 5.56
N LYS A 42 2.76 -24.00 4.88
CA LYS A 42 2.52 -23.05 3.76
C LYS A 42 2.81 -23.61 2.38
N VAL A 43 3.24 -24.87 2.27
CA VAL A 43 3.47 -25.55 0.99
C VAL A 43 2.77 -26.90 1.05
N ALA A 44 1.51 -26.93 0.58
CA ALA A 44 0.82 -28.19 0.32
C ALA A 44 1.68 -29.08 -0.61
N PRO A 45 1.75 -30.40 -0.36
CA PRO A 45 2.58 -31.29 -1.16
C PRO A 45 2.03 -31.38 -2.59
N ARG A 46 2.87 -31.04 -3.57
CA ARG A 46 2.54 -31.21 -4.99
C ARG A 46 3.01 -32.59 -5.46
N SER A 47 2.07 -33.48 -5.71
CA SER A 47 2.29 -34.59 -6.64
C SER A 47 2.42 -34.03 -8.05
N GLY A 48 3.60 -34.13 -8.65
CA GLY A 48 3.81 -33.99 -10.09
C GLY A 48 4.09 -32.58 -10.61
N GLY A 49 5.38 -32.29 -10.81
CA GLY A 49 5.87 -31.56 -11.98
C GLY A 49 5.62 -30.04 -12.10
N PRO A 50 6.48 -29.34 -12.86
CA PRO A 50 6.57 -27.89 -12.86
C PRO A 50 5.57 -27.26 -13.83
N TRP A 51 4.88 -26.21 -13.41
CA TRP A 51 4.18 -25.35 -14.35
C TRP A 51 4.43 -23.86 -14.09
N PRO A 52 4.75 -23.09 -15.15
CA PRO A 52 4.96 -21.66 -15.11
C PRO A 52 3.61 -20.94 -15.25
N TRP A 53 3.05 -20.42 -14.17
CA TRP A 53 1.88 -19.53 -14.28
C TRP A 53 1.88 -18.50 -13.16
N CYS A 54 2.66 -17.43 -13.38
CA CYS A 54 2.28 -16.10 -12.91
C CYS A 54 1.87 -15.28 -14.14
N LEU A 55 0.83 -15.70 -14.88
CA LEU A 55 0.10 -14.84 -15.81
C LEU A 55 -1.33 -15.39 -15.97
N CYS A 56 -2.30 -14.75 -15.32
CA CYS A 56 -3.69 -14.79 -15.77
C CYS A 56 -3.95 -13.43 -16.42
N VAL A 57 -4.06 -13.45 -17.74
CA VAL A 57 -4.71 -12.41 -18.54
C VAL A 57 -6.07 -13.02 -18.89
N GLU A 58 -7.14 -12.25 -18.70
CA GLU A 58 -8.57 -12.52 -18.98
C GLU A 58 -9.47 -12.65 -17.74
N GLY A 59 -10.19 -11.55 -17.44
CA GLY A 59 -11.36 -11.54 -16.55
C GLY A 59 -11.35 -10.47 -15.44
N PRO A 60 -12.47 -9.78 -15.15
CA PRO A 60 -12.53 -8.56 -14.32
C PRO A 60 -12.37 -8.74 -12.80
N GLN A 61 -12.06 -9.95 -12.29
CA GLN A 61 -11.90 -10.21 -10.85
C GLN A 61 -10.50 -10.75 -10.55
N HIS A 62 -9.51 -9.86 -10.59
CA HIS A 62 -8.09 -10.23 -10.42
C HIS A 62 -7.73 -10.41 -8.93
N HIS A 63 -7.51 -11.66 -8.50
CA HIS A 63 -6.82 -11.96 -7.26
C HIS A 63 -5.42 -12.50 -7.56
N VAL A 64 -4.41 -11.63 -7.52
CA VAL A 64 -3.01 -12.02 -7.69
C VAL A 64 -2.53 -12.69 -6.39
N HIS A 65 -1.99 -13.89 -6.48
CA HIS A 65 -1.44 -14.60 -5.32
C HIS A 65 -0.38 -13.73 -4.62
N PRO A 66 -0.40 -13.58 -3.29
CA PRO A 66 0.51 -12.71 -2.54
C PRO A 66 1.99 -12.94 -2.90
N THR A 67 2.36 -14.20 -3.13
CA THR A 67 3.72 -14.60 -3.51
C THR A 67 4.11 -14.16 -4.92
N CYS A 68 3.21 -14.18 -5.91
CA CYS A 68 3.51 -13.65 -7.25
C CYS A 68 3.64 -12.11 -7.19
N ARG A 69 2.83 -11.43 -6.36
CA ARG A 69 2.94 -9.97 -6.16
C ARG A 69 4.27 -9.60 -5.51
N ALA A 70 4.69 -10.34 -4.48
CA ALA A 70 6.00 -10.14 -3.83
C ALA A 70 7.18 -10.38 -4.78
N ARG A 71 7.11 -11.42 -5.63
CA ARG A 71 8.16 -11.70 -6.63
C ARG A 71 8.23 -10.62 -7.72
N ARG A 72 7.09 -10.10 -8.18
CA ARG A 72 7.05 -8.99 -9.16
C ARG A 72 7.62 -7.71 -8.54
N ALA A 73 7.18 -7.35 -7.33
CA ALA A 73 7.70 -6.19 -6.60
C ALA A 73 9.22 -6.29 -6.34
N ALA A 74 9.73 -7.47 -6.01
CA ALA A 74 11.17 -7.68 -5.82
C ALA A 74 11.96 -7.61 -7.13
N LYS A 75 11.38 -8.03 -8.26
CA LYS A 75 12.02 -7.92 -9.57
C LYS A 75 11.99 -6.47 -10.06
N GLU A 76 10.86 -5.78 -9.94
CA GLU A 76 10.73 -4.34 -10.24
C GLU A 76 11.64 -3.50 -9.36
N ALA A 77 11.83 -3.83 -8.07
CA ALA A 77 12.78 -3.13 -7.21
C ALA A 77 14.25 -3.33 -7.62
N LYS A 78 14.59 -4.46 -8.27
CA LYS A 78 15.94 -4.76 -8.77
C LYS A 78 16.18 -4.21 -10.18
N GLU A 79 15.14 -4.16 -10.99
CA GLU A 79 15.16 -3.73 -12.40
C GLU A 79 14.81 -2.26 -12.57
N ALA A 80 14.28 -1.62 -11.52
CA ALA A 80 14.09 -0.17 -11.47
C ALA A 80 15.45 0.49 -11.73
N PRO A 81 15.57 1.35 -12.74
CA PRO A 81 16.76 2.17 -12.90
C PRO A 81 16.95 2.93 -11.59
N ALA A 82 18.18 2.93 -11.07
CA ALA A 82 18.58 3.77 -9.95
C ALA A 82 18.50 5.24 -10.40
N GLN A 83 17.28 5.73 -10.58
CA GLN A 83 17.04 7.17 -10.62
C GLN A 83 17.40 7.64 -9.22
N PRO A 84 18.28 8.66 -9.08
CA PRO A 84 18.46 9.32 -7.81
C PRO A 84 17.06 9.71 -7.34
N ALA A 85 16.63 9.12 -6.22
CA ALA A 85 15.32 9.42 -5.65
C ALA A 85 15.25 10.95 -5.57
N PRO A 86 14.22 11.60 -6.14
CA PRO A 86 14.09 13.05 -6.02
C PRO A 86 14.18 13.37 -4.54
N GLU A 87 15.20 14.14 -4.18
CA GLU A 87 15.47 14.51 -2.81
C GLU A 87 14.18 15.12 -2.28
N LYS A 88 13.52 14.39 -1.38
CA LYS A 88 12.25 14.83 -0.81
C LYS A 88 12.60 16.12 -0.11
N VAL A 89 12.23 17.24 -0.73
CA VAL A 89 12.43 18.57 -0.16
C VAL A 89 11.85 18.49 1.24
N LYS A 90 12.72 18.43 2.24
CA LYS A 90 12.33 18.51 3.64
C LYS A 90 11.92 19.96 3.84
N VAL A 91 10.68 20.25 3.48
CA VAL A 91 10.07 21.53 3.81
C VAL A 91 10.06 21.55 5.33
N GLU A 92 10.90 22.41 5.91
CA GLU A 92 10.87 22.68 7.33
C GLU A 92 9.51 23.28 7.65
N VAL A 93 8.63 22.44 8.20
CA VAL A 93 7.29 22.85 8.60
C VAL A 93 7.46 23.78 9.79
N LYS A 94 7.35 25.09 9.55
CA LYS A 94 7.32 26.09 10.60
C LYS A 94 6.12 25.78 11.50
N LYS A 95 6.39 25.44 12.76
CA LYS A 95 5.35 25.14 13.74
C LYS A 95 4.74 26.46 14.24
N PHE A 96 3.59 26.81 13.72
CA PHE A 96 2.78 27.92 14.24
C PHE A 96 1.79 27.42 15.31
N VAL A 97 1.47 28.28 16.28
CA VAL A 97 0.35 28.06 17.20
C VAL A 97 -0.94 28.25 16.40
N LYS A 98 -1.80 27.23 16.38
CA LYS A 98 -3.04 27.29 15.61
C LYS A 98 -4.06 28.16 16.32
N ILE A 99 -4.59 29.15 15.60
CA ILE A 99 -5.55 30.15 16.14
C ILE A 99 -6.93 29.52 16.36
N GLY A 100 -7.29 28.51 15.54
CA GLY A 100 -8.54 27.77 15.66
C GLY A 100 -9.19 27.50 14.30
N ARG A 101 -10.50 27.31 14.30
CA ARG A 101 -11.30 27.05 13.09
C ARG A 101 -11.71 28.37 12.43
N PRO A 102 -11.53 28.53 11.11
CA PRO A 102 -11.96 29.72 10.39
C PRO A 102 -13.49 29.77 10.29
N GLY A 103 -14.02 30.98 10.17
CA GLY A 103 -15.45 31.20 9.88
C GLY A 103 -15.75 30.83 8.43
N TYR A 104 -16.91 30.20 8.18
CA TYR A 104 -17.32 29.84 6.83
C TYR A 104 -18.83 29.97 6.63
N LYS A 105 -19.21 30.25 5.39
CA LYS A 105 -20.59 30.29 4.90
C LYS A 105 -20.69 29.46 3.63
N VAL A 106 -21.67 28.55 3.60
CA VAL A 106 -21.94 27.70 2.44
C VAL A 106 -23.29 28.12 1.86
N THR A 107 -23.30 28.47 0.58
CA THR A 107 -24.53 28.81 -0.14
C THR A 107 -24.74 27.84 -1.29
N LYS A 108 -25.95 27.29 -1.37
CA LYS A 108 -26.38 26.52 -2.53
C LYS A 108 -26.88 27.50 -3.57
N GLN A 109 -26.26 27.48 -4.74
CA GLN A 109 -26.65 28.29 -5.88
C GLN A 109 -27.20 27.41 -6.99
N ARG A 110 -28.08 27.98 -7.80
CA ARG A 110 -28.58 27.36 -9.01
C ARG A 110 -28.40 28.38 -10.12
N ASP A 111 -27.63 28.00 -11.12
CA ASP A 111 -27.50 28.79 -12.33
C ASP A 111 -28.84 28.78 -13.07
N SER A 112 -29.37 29.97 -13.35
CA SER A 112 -30.64 30.15 -14.05
C SER A 112 -30.55 29.79 -15.52
N GLU A 113 -29.38 29.90 -16.14
CA GLU A 113 -29.21 29.67 -17.58
C GLU A 113 -29.00 28.19 -17.90
N MET A 114 -28.12 27.53 -17.14
CA MET A 114 -27.79 26.11 -17.36
C MET A 114 -28.57 25.15 -16.46
N GLY A 115 -29.33 25.66 -15.48
CA GLY A 115 -30.05 24.85 -14.49
C GLY A 115 -29.16 24.06 -13.54
N GLN A 116 -27.83 24.24 -13.61
CA GLN A 116 -26.85 23.52 -12.82
C GLN A 116 -26.90 24.00 -11.37
N GLN A 117 -26.79 23.06 -10.44
CA GLN A 117 -26.69 23.38 -9.02
C GLN A 117 -25.21 23.44 -8.63
N SER A 118 -24.79 24.52 -7.96
CA SER A 118 -23.44 24.72 -7.47
C SER A 118 -23.43 25.01 -5.97
N LEU A 119 -22.28 24.81 -5.33
CA LEU A 119 -22.04 25.15 -3.94
C LEU A 119 -20.96 26.22 -3.89
N LEU A 120 -21.27 27.38 -3.33
CA LEU A 120 -20.32 28.45 -3.10
C LEU A 120 -19.87 28.40 -1.63
N PHE A 121 -18.56 28.26 -1.43
CA PHE A 121 -17.91 28.24 -0.13
C PHE A 121 -17.22 29.59 0.08
N GLN A 122 -17.70 30.37 1.03
CA GLN A 122 -17.06 31.62 1.47
C GLN A 122 -16.40 31.34 2.82
N ILE A 123 -15.09 31.50 2.91
CA ILE A 123 -14.32 31.20 4.12
C ILE A 123 -13.49 32.43 4.46
N ASP A 124 -13.64 32.90 5.68
CA ASP A 124 -12.99 34.11 6.17
C ASP A 124 -11.72 33.75 6.95
N TYR A 125 -10.60 34.32 6.52
CA TYR A 125 -9.27 34.15 7.13
C TYR A 125 -8.68 35.51 7.54
N PRO A 126 -9.20 36.15 8.61
CA PRO A 126 -8.76 37.49 9.01
C PRO A 126 -7.28 37.56 9.46
N GLU A 127 -6.75 36.49 10.04
CA GLU A 127 -5.38 36.41 10.58
C GLU A 127 -4.52 35.37 9.81
N ILE A 128 -4.57 35.39 8.48
CA ILE A 128 -3.72 34.50 7.66
C ILE A 128 -2.25 34.94 7.68
N ALA A 129 -1.32 33.98 7.69
CA ALA A 129 0.09 34.30 7.64
C ALA A 129 0.49 34.95 6.30
N GLU A 130 1.39 35.94 6.37
CA GLU A 130 1.85 36.69 5.19
C GLU A 130 2.47 35.78 4.13
N GLY A 131 2.02 35.92 2.88
CA GLY A 131 2.52 35.15 1.73
C GLY A 131 1.94 33.73 1.59
N ILE A 132 1.04 33.30 2.50
CA ILE A 132 0.35 32.00 2.39
C ILE A 132 -1.01 32.20 1.73
N MET A 133 -1.24 31.49 0.62
CA MET A 133 -2.56 31.40 0.00
C MET A 133 -3.28 30.14 0.47
N PRO A 134 -4.59 30.20 0.75
CA PRO A 134 -5.37 29.03 1.13
C PRO A 134 -5.33 27.98 0.02
N ARG A 135 -5.12 26.72 0.40
CA ARG A 135 -5.10 25.59 -0.52
C ARG A 135 -6.34 24.73 -0.30
N HIS A 136 -6.78 24.09 -1.38
CA HIS A 136 -7.91 23.18 -1.35
C HIS A 136 -7.55 21.85 -2.00
N ARG A 137 -8.19 20.79 -1.53
CA ARG A 137 -8.05 19.44 -2.10
C ARG A 137 -9.33 18.66 -1.92
N PHE A 138 -9.73 17.91 -2.95
CA PHE A 138 -10.75 16.88 -2.81
C PHE A 138 -10.14 15.58 -2.28
N MET A 139 -10.78 15.01 -1.27
CA MET A 139 -10.37 13.78 -0.59
C MET A 139 -11.51 12.78 -0.66
N SER A 140 -11.17 11.52 -0.92
CA SER A 140 -12.14 10.44 -0.94
C SER A 140 -12.53 10.01 0.48
N ALA A 141 -13.71 9.43 0.65
CA ALA A 141 -14.14 8.93 1.96
C ALA A 141 -13.27 7.78 2.51
N TYR A 142 -12.49 7.11 1.67
CA TYR A 142 -11.56 6.04 2.07
C TYR A 142 -10.28 6.52 2.75
N GLU A 143 -9.92 7.80 2.58
CA GLU A 143 -8.72 8.39 3.18
C GLU A 143 -8.94 8.82 4.64
N GLN A 144 -10.20 9.05 5.04
CA GLN A 144 -10.56 9.46 6.39
C GLN A 144 -10.58 8.24 7.34
N ARG A 145 -10.21 8.46 8.61
CA ARG A 145 -10.18 7.43 9.67
C ARG A 145 -11.23 7.61 10.76
N ILE A 146 -12.08 8.64 10.64
CA ILE A 146 -13.03 9.06 11.68
C ILE A 146 -14.39 8.38 11.48
N GLU A 147 -14.94 8.47 10.27
CA GLU A 147 -16.21 7.85 9.90
C GLU A 147 -15.96 6.61 9.02
N PRO A 148 -16.88 5.62 9.02
CA PRO A 148 -16.82 4.52 8.07
C PRO A 148 -16.86 5.04 6.62
N PRO A 149 -16.04 4.49 5.71
CA PRO A 149 -15.91 5.03 4.36
C PRO A 149 -17.15 4.73 3.50
N ASP A 150 -17.80 5.79 2.99
CA ASP A 150 -18.91 5.70 2.05
C ASP A 150 -18.57 6.41 0.72
N ARG A 151 -18.69 5.68 -0.39
CA ARG A 151 -18.37 6.15 -1.76
C ARG A 151 -19.26 7.27 -2.26
N ARG A 152 -20.45 7.45 -1.68
CA ARG A 152 -21.42 8.47 -2.11
C ARG A 152 -20.96 9.89 -1.76
N TRP A 153 -19.99 10.00 -0.88
CA TRP A 153 -19.50 11.25 -0.34
C TRP A 153 -18.05 11.50 -0.77
N GLN A 154 -17.77 12.75 -1.02
CA GLN A 154 -16.44 13.29 -1.19
C GLN A 154 -16.24 14.43 -0.20
N TYR A 155 -15.01 14.68 0.21
CA TYR A 155 -14.70 15.74 1.15
C TYR A 155 -13.87 16.82 0.45
N LEU A 156 -14.33 18.06 0.52
CA LEU A 156 -13.55 19.22 0.10
C LEU A 156 -12.81 19.77 1.31
N LEU A 157 -11.48 19.65 1.32
CA LEU A 157 -10.63 20.16 2.38
C LEU A 157 -10.12 21.54 2.01
N MET A 158 -10.12 22.44 2.97
CA MET A 158 -9.51 23.76 2.87
C MET A 158 -8.48 23.90 4.00
N ALA A 159 -7.27 24.30 3.65
CA ALA A 159 -6.17 24.48 4.58
C ALA A 159 -5.51 25.84 4.35
N ALA A 160 -5.35 26.58 5.43
CA ALA A 160 -4.57 27.81 5.47
C ALA A 160 -3.90 27.89 6.84
N GLU A 161 -2.60 28.10 6.90
CA GLU A 161 -1.89 28.32 8.16
C GLU A 161 -2.12 29.77 8.62
N PRO A 162 -2.38 30.04 9.92
CA PRO A 162 -2.32 29.15 11.10
C PRO A 162 -3.67 28.50 11.48
N TYR A 163 -4.67 28.56 10.62
CA TYR A 163 -5.99 27.99 10.89
C TYR A 163 -6.00 26.45 10.82
N GLU A 164 -7.00 25.84 11.47
CA GLU A 164 -7.27 24.41 11.33
C GLU A 164 -7.81 24.09 9.93
N THR A 165 -7.40 22.94 9.39
CA THR A 165 -7.98 22.41 8.16
C THR A 165 -9.44 22.06 8.38
N ILE A 166 -10.32 22.64 7.56
CA ILE A 166 -11.75 22.33 7.54
C ILE A 166 -12.07 21.39 6.38
N ALA A 167 -13.09 20.56 6.54
CA ALA A 167 -13.55 19.62 5.52
C ALA A 167 -15.06 19.74 5.35
N PHE A 168 -15.51 19.88 4.09
CA PHE A 168 -16.92 19.90 3.73
C PHE A 168 -17.31 18.57 3.10
N LYS A 169 -18.36 17.94 3.62
CA LYS A 169 -18.94 16.71 3.07
C LYS A 169 -19.83 17.06 1.88
N VAL A 170 -19.47 16.60 0.69
CA VAL A 170 -20.15 16.86 -0.59
C VAL A 170 -20.65 15.55 -1.16
N ALA A 171 -21.94 15.47 -1.49
CA ALA A 171 -22.52 14.28 -2.11
C ALA A 171 -22.23 14.28 -3.62
N TRP A 172 -21.83 13.12 -4.16
CA TRP A 172 -21.65 12.92 -5.61
C TRP A 172 -22.97 12.99 -6.40
N LEU A 173 -24.11 12.77 -5.73
CA LEU A 173 -25.45 12.78 -6.31
C LEU A 173 -26.01 14.19 -6.60
N TRP A 174 -25.12 15.16 -6.83
CA TRP A 174 -25.48 16.54 -7.19
C TRP A 174 -25.42 16.80 -8.71
N GLY A 175 -25.35 15.74 -9.53
CA GLY A 175 -25.59 15.83 -10.97
C GLY A 175 -27.07 16.11 -11.26
N PRO A 176 -27.42 16.66 -12.44
CA PRO A 176 -28.80 16.87 -12.81
C PRO A 176 -29.50 15.52 -12.77
N LEU A 177 -30.47 15.38 -11.86
CA LEU A 177 -31.52 14.39 -12.02
C LEU A 177 -32.23 14.78 -13.32
N GLY A 178 -31.79 14.18 -14.44
CA GLY A 178 -32.60 14.09 -15.64
C GLY A 178 -33.99 13.57 -15.25
N PRO A 179 -35.04 13.92 -16.01
CA PRO A 179 -36.41 13.57 -15.64
C PRO A 179 -36.46 12.07 -15.35
N ARG A 180 -36.78 11.71 -14.11
CA ARG A 180 -37.22 10.35 -13.81
C ARG A 180 -38.49 10.17 -14.63
N ALA A 181 -38.39 9.36 -15.68
CA ALA A 181 -39.54 8.87 -16.41
C ALA A 181 -40.53 8.23 -15.41
N PRO A 182 -41.85 8.34 -15.68
CA PRO A 182 -42.91 7.99 -14.75
C PRO A 182 -42.86 6.54 -14.25
#